data_AF-A0A821S1C7-F1
#
_entry.id   AF-A0A821S1C7-F1
#
_cell.length_a   1.000
_cell.length_b   1.000
_cell.length_c   1.000
_cell.angle_alpha   90.00
_cell.angle_beta   90.00
_cell.angle_gamma   90.00
#
_symmetry.space_group_name_H-M   'P 1'
#
loop_
_entity.id
_entity.type
_entity.pdbx_description
1 polymer ?
#
loop_
_entity_poly.entity_id
_entity_poly.type
_entity_poly.pdbx_seq_one_letter_code
_entity_poly.pdbx_strand_id
1 'polypeptide(L)'
;IVYEVGSDWFILSRDFIQYVAYGDDELIRGLRFAFNYTAMPCESFYHTVLINSIYCDSHVRMNLRMVNWDRRRGCTCYNMDVSDLCGCSPLIYRITDKRKFAVSSSIN
;
A
#
# COMPACT_ATOMS: atom_id res chain seq x y z
N ILE A 1 1.55 15.27 -11.70
CA ILE A 1 1.62 14.19 -10.69
C ILE A 1 0.29 13.46 -10.69
N VAL A 2 0.33 12.13 -10.77
CA VAL A 2 -0.83 11.24 -10.54
C VAL A 2 -0.70 10.64 -9.15
N TYR A 3 -1.75 10.71 -8.32
CA TYR A 3 -1.76 10.05 -7.01
C TYR A 3 -2.27 8.62 -7.13
N GLU A 4 -1.53 7.67 -6.57
CA GLU A 4 -1.93 6.26 -6.50
C GLU A 4 -2.00 5.81 -5.04
N VAL A 5 -3.01 4.99 -4.74
CA VAL A 5 -3.31 4.48 -3.40
C VAL A 5 -3.40 2.95 -3.48
N GLY A 6 -2.93 2.26 -2.45
CA GLY A 6 -2.97 0.81 -2.39
C GLY A 6 -2.62 0.28 -1.01
N SER A 7 -1.96 -0.87 -0.97
CA SER A 7 -1.46 -1.43 0.27
C SER A 7 -0.16 -0.76 0.69
N ASP A 8 0.03 -0.58 1.99
CA ASP A 8 1.31 -0.24 2.63
C ASP A 8 2.27 -1.44 2.75
N TRP A 9 1.84 -2.64 2.35
CA TRP A 9 2.69 -3.82 2.20
C TRP A 9 3.15 -3.94 0.75
N PHE A 10 4.45 -3.89 0.53
CA PHE A 10 5.04 -3.96 -0.81
C PHE A 10 6.45 -4.59 -0.76
N ILE A 11 7.03 -4.77 -1.94
CA ILE A 11 8.43 -5.20 -2.14
C ILE A 11 9.07 -4.14 -3.02
N LEU A 12 10.14 -3.50 -2.55
CA LEU A 12 10.84 -2.44 -3.27
C LEU A 12 12.24 -2.90 -3.65
N SER A 13 12.67 -2.57 -4.86
CA SER A 13 14.05 -2.80 -5.29
C SER A 13 15.00 -1.86 -4.55
N ARG A 14 16.28 -2.26 -4.47
CA ARG A 14 17.33 -1.43 -3.85
C ARG A 14 17.44 -0.06 -4.54
N ASP A 15 17.43 -0.04 -5.87
CA ASP A 15 17.64 1.19 -6.64
C ASP A 15 16.50 2.18 -6.41
N PHE A 16 15.25 1.69 -6.42
CA PHE A 16 14.09 2.53 -6.14
C PHE A 16 14.15 3.10 -4.72
N ILE A 17 14.43 2.29 -3.70
CA ILE A 17 14.48 2.80 -2.34
C ILE A 17 15.65 3.75 -2.10
N GLN A 18 16.78 3.58 -2.80
CA GLN A 18 17.88 4.55 -2.75
C GLN A 18 17.47 5.90 -3.35
N TYR A 19 16.77 5.90 -4.48
CA TYR A 19 16.20 7.11 -5.06
C TYR A 19 15.19 7.77 -4.11
N VAL A 20 14.27 7.01 -3.53
CA VAL A 20 13.30 7.54 -2.58
C VAL A 20 13.98 8.07 -1.31
N ALA A 21 15.02 7.40 -0.81
CA ALA A 21 15.69 7.77 0.44
C ALA A 21 16.61 8.98 0.31
N TYR A 22 17.37 9.07 -0.78
CA TYR A 22 18.44 10.06 -0.97
C TYR A 22 18.21 11.05 -2.11
N GLY A 23 17.17 10.87 -2.92
CA GLY A 23 16.79 11.82 -3.96
C GLY A 23 16.31 13.15 -3.38
N ASP A 24 16.59 14.24 -4.12
CA ASP A 24 16.25 15.62 -3.74
C ASP A 24 15.67 16.42 -4.92
N ASP A 25 15.18 15.74 -5.95
CA ASP A 25 14.49 16.39 -7.05
C ASP A 25 13.14 16.99 -6.61
N GLU A 26 12.51 17.74 -7.52
CA GLU A 26 11.23 18.40 -7.25
C GLU A 26 10.12 17.42 -6.85
N LEU A 27 10.10 16.22 -7.43
CA LEU A 27 9.10 15.19 -7.13
C LEU A 27 9.26 14.70 -5.68
N ILE A 28 10.46 14.30 -5.29
CA ILE A 28 10.73 13.78 -3.95
C ILE A 28 10.51 14.86 -2.89
N ARG A 29 11.03 16.09 -3.09
CA ARG A 29 10.82 17.19 -2.14
C ARG A 29 9.34 17.55 -1.99
N GLY A 30 8.62 17.67 -3.11
CA GLY A 30 7.20 18.00 -3.11
C GLY A 30 6.34 16.92 -2.44
N LEU A 31 6.58 15.64 -2.76
CA LEU A 31 5.84 14.54 -2.16
C LEU A 31 6.19 14.34 -0.69
N ARG A 32 7.45 14.50 -0.26
CA ARG A 32 7.81 14.46 1.17
C ARG A 32 7.06 15.54 1.95
N PHE A 33 7.02 16.76 1.43
CA PHE A 33 6.29 17.86 2.07
C PHE A 33 4.80 17.55 2.19
N ALA A 34 4.16 17.13 1.09
CA ALA A 34 2.73 16.81 1.09
C ALA A 34 2.38 15.63 2.02
N PHE A 35 3.17 14.55 1.98
CA PHE A 35 2.92 13.33 2.76
C PHE A 35 3.28 13.45 4.24
N ASN A 36 4.02 14.49 4.65
CA ASN A 36 4.25 14.80 6.07
C ASN A 36 2.96 15.17 6.82
N TYR A 37 1.92 15.58 6.10
CA TYR A 37 0.63 16.00 6.65
C TYR A 37 -0.54 15.14 6.12
N THR A 38 -0.25 13.95 5.60
CA THR A 38 -1.25 13.05 5.02
C THR A 38 -1.50 11.87 5.95
N ALA A 39 -2.77 11.49 6.16
CA ALA A 39 -3.13 10.29 6.90
C ALA A 39 -2.74 9.02 6.13
N MET A 40 -2.29 7.99 6.85
CA MET A 40 -1.85 6.70 6.27
C MET A 40 -0.89 6.88 5.07
N PRO A 41 0.18 7.69 5.20
CA PRO A 41 0.97 8.12 4.05
C PRO A 41 1.64 6.96 3.31
N CYS A 42 1.97 5.87 4.03
CA CYS A 42 2.58 4.67 3.46
C CYS A 42 1.68 3.95 2.44
N GLU A 43 0.36 4.10 2.52
CA GLU A 43 -0.57 3.48 1.55
C GLU A 43 -0.56 4.18 0.19
N SER A 44 0.09 5.35 0.05
CA SER A 44 0.06 6.11 -1.21
C SER A 44 1.40 6.72 -1.63
N PHE A 45 2.29 7.04 -0.68
CA PHE A 45 3.56 7.74 -0.97
C PHE A 45 4.42 6.97 -1.97
N TYR A 46 4.72 5.70 -1.69
CA TYR A 46 5.60 4.91 -2.55
C TYR A 46 4.99 4.62 -3.93
N HIS A 47 3.68 4.37 -3.99
CA HIS A 47 2.94 4.19 -5.25
C HIS A 47 3.03 5.47 -6.10
N THR A 48 2.73 6.61 -5.48
CA THR A 48 2.78 7.93 -6.12
C THR A 48 4.19 8.28 -6.59
N VAL A 49 5.24 8.02 -5.80
CA VAL A 49 6.63 8.23 -6.23
C VAL A 49 6.96 7.32 -7.41
N LEU A 50 6.61 6.03 -7.34
CA LEU A 50 6.94 5.04 -8.37
C LEU A 50 6.38 5.44 -9.73
N ILE A 51 5.08 5.72 -9.82
CA ILE A 51 4.42 5.98 -11.12
C ILE A 51 4.78 7.35 -11.73
N ASN A 52 5.34 8.28 -10.95
CA ASN A 52 5.74 9.61 -11.44
C ASN A 52 7.26 9.76 -11.61
N SER A 53 8.05 8.74 -11.28
CA SER A 53 9.51 8.77 -11.36
C SER A 53 10.04 8.00 -12.57
N ILE A 54 11.36 8.03 -12.76
CA ILE A 54 12.07 7.23 -13.75
C ILE A 54 11.91 5.71 -13.56
N TYR A 55 11.34 5.26 -12.42
CA TYR A 55 11.11 3.85 -12.11
C TYR A 55 9.73 3.35 -12.52
N CYS A 56 8.89 4.16 -13.18
CA CYS A 56 7.50 3.81 -13.49
C CYS A 56 7.34 2.50 -14.28
N ASP A 57 8.28 2.19 -15.19
CA ASP A 57 8.28 0.97 -16.00
C ASP A 57 8.58 -0.30 -15.18
N SER A 58 9.09 -0.16 -13.95
CA SER A 58 9.33 -1.28 -13.03
C SER A 58 8.10 -1.67 -12.19
N HIS A 59 6.97 -0.95 -12.36
CA HIS A 59 5.78 -1.18 -11.55
C HIS A 59 5.08 -2.49 -11.90
N VAL A 60 4.99 -3.39 -10.91
CA VAL A 60 4.14 -4.58 -10.94
C VAL A 60 2.97 -4.39 -9.98
N ARG A 61 1.74 -4.37 -10.50
CA ARG A 61 0.49 -4.20 -9.73
C ARG A 61 0.09 -5.45 -8.93
N MET A 62 1.01 -5.99 -8.14
CA MET A 62 0.82 -7.14 -7.26
C MET A 62 1.87 -7.11 -6.15
N ASN A 63 1.46 -7.04 -4.89
CA ASN A 63 2.38 -6.97 -3.74
C ASN A 63 2.75 -8.34 -3.13
N LEU A 64 2.29 -9.44 -3.74
CA LEU A 64 2.51 -10.82 -3.29
C LEU A 64 2.00 -11.08 -1.85
N ARG A 65 0.96 -10.37 -1.41
CA ARG A 65 0.32 -10.56 -0.10
C ARG A 65 -1.10 -11.08 -0.25
N MET A 66 -1.46 -12.05 0.60
CA MET A 66 -2.85 -12.46 0.79
C MET A 66 -3.40 -11.77 2.04
N VAL A 67 -4.15 -10.69 1.87
CA VAL A 67 -4.72 -9.92 2.99
C VAL A 67 -6.19 -10.30 3.21
N ASN A 68 -6.54 -10.71 4.42
CA ASN A 68 -7.89 -11.20 4.75
C ASN A 68 -8.86 -10.03 5.02
N TRP A 69 -9.20 -9.30 3.96
CA TRP A 69 -10.20 -8.25 4.07
C TRP A 69 -11.61 -8.82 4.21
N ASP A 70 -12.32 -8.40 5.25
CA ASP A 70 -13.76 -8.54 5.39
C ASP A 70 -14.32 -7.23 5.95
N ARG A 71 -14.86 -6.39 5.07
CA ARG A 71 -15.32 -5.04 5.44
C ARG A 71 -16.45 -5.06 6.46
N ARG A 72 -17.28 -6.11 6.50
CA ARG A 72 -18.40 -6.18 7.45
C ARG A 72 -17.94 -6.32 8.89
N ARG A 73 -16.78 -6.94 9.09
CA ARG A 73 -16.21 -7.22 10.42
C ARG A 73 -15.01 -6.35 10.76
N GLY A 74 -14.22 -5.94 9.77
CA GLY A 74 -12.97 -5.20 9.95
C GLY A 74 -13.10 -3.68 9.87
N CYS A 75 -14.22 -3.15 9.40
CA CYS A 75 -14.46 -1.70 9.29
C CYS A 75 -15.48 -1.24 10.34
N THR A 76 -15.09 -1.24 11.62
CA THR A 76 -15.97 -0.88 12.74
C THR A 76 -15.73 0.53 13.27
N CYS A 77 -14.82 1.30 12.66
CA CYS A 77 -14.42 2.63 13.13
C CYS A 77 -13.96 2.62 14.61
N TYR A 78 -13.24 1.57 15.01
CA TYR A 78 -12.79 1.40 16.41
C TYR A 78 -11.66 2.36 16.82
N ASN A 79 -11.01 3.00 15.85
CA ASN A 79 -9.79 3.81 16.02
C ASN A 79 -10.06 5.31 16.19
N MET A 80 -11.29 5.70 16.53
CA MET A 80 -11.70 7.11 16.69
C MET A 80 -11.07 7.80 17.90
N ASP A 81 -10.53 7.04 18.85
CA ASP A 81 -9.79 7.54 20.01
C ASP A 81 -8.35 7.96 19.65
N VAL A 82 -7.81 7.45 18.54
CA VAL A 82 -6.44 7.72 18.08
C VAL A 82 -6.40 8.66 16.88
N SER A 83 -7.43 8.65 16.03
CA SER A 83 -7.49 9.46 14.82
C SER A 83 -8.90 9.91 14.48
N ASP A 84 -9.03 11.11 13.92
CA ASP A 84 -10.32 11.67 13.45
C ASP A 84 -10.85 11.02 12.15
N LEU A 85 -10.34 9.84 11.78
CA LEU A 85 -10.68 9.10 10.56
C LEU A 85 -11.10 7.67 10.91
N CYS A 86 -12.21 7.22 10.35
CA CYS A 86 -12.58 5.81 10.42
C CYS A 86 -11.65 4.97 9.55
N GLY A 87 -10.99 3.98 10.15
CA GLY A 87 -10.16 2.99 9.47
C GLY A 87 -10.83 1.62 9.33
N CYS A 88 -10.17 0.75 8.55
CA CYS A 88 -10.45 -0.67 8.49
C CYS A 88 -9.17 -1.45 8.75
N SER A 89 -9.29 -2.62 9.38
CA SER A 89 -8.16 -3.53 9.58
C SER A 89 -8.48 -4.92 9.03
N PRO A 90 -7.49 -5.63 8.46
CA PRO A 90 -7.69 -7.00 8.00
C PRO A 90 -7.89 -7.94 9.19
N LEU A 91 -8.51 -9.09 8.93
CA LEU A 91 -8.78 -10.08 9.96
C LEU A 91 -7.68 -11.14 10.06
N ILE A 92 -7.57 -11.77 11.22
CA ILE A 92 -6.77 -12.98 11.38
C ILE A 92 -7.44 -14.12 10.60
N TYR A 93 -6.68 -14.83 9.77
CA TYR A 93 -7.14 -16.04 9.11
C TYR A 93 -7.50 -17.13 10.13
N ARG A 94 -8.61 -17.82 9.91
CA ARG A 94 -9.05 -18.98 10.70
C ARG A 94 -9.12 -20.22 9.82
N ILE A 95 -9.29 -21.40 10.44
CA ILE A 95 -9.47 -22.67 9.72
C ILE A 95 -10.63 -22.59 8.71
N THR A 96 -11.67 -21.84 9.04
CA THR A 96 -12.82 -21.58 8.16
C THR A 96 -12.44 -20.86 6.85
N ASP A 97 -11.31 -20.15 6.82
CA ASP A 97 -10.82 -19.42 5.66
C ASP A 97 -9.93 -20.26 4.73
N LYS A 98 -9.73 -21.57 5.01
CA LYS A 98 -8.84 -22.45 4.24
C LYS A 98 -9.08 -22.40 2.72
N ARG A 99 -10.33 -22.20 2.29
CA ARG A 99 -10.70 -22.08 0.87
C ARG A 99 -10.03 -20.89 0.16
N LYS A 100 -9.66 -19.83 0.89
CA LYS A 100 -8.97 -18.65 0.32
C LYS A 100 -7.55 -18.96 -0.14
N PHE A 101 -6.96 -20.05 0.34
CA PHE A 101 -5.62 -20.52 -0.02
C PHE A 101 -5.64 -21.61 -1.10
N ALA A 102 -6.83 -22.00 -1.58
CA ALA A 102 -6.91 -22.98 -2.66
C ALA A 102 -6.34 -22.37 -3.94
N VAL A 103 -5.34 -23.02 -4.53
CA VAL A 103 -4.83 -22.67 -5.85
C VAL A 103 -5.89 -23.07 -6.88
N SER A 104 -6.43 -22.11 -7.63
CA SER A 104 -7.22 -22.44 -8.81
C SER A 104 -6.30 -23.10 -9.82
N SER A 105 -6.54 -24.38 -10.12
CA SER A 105 -5.96 -25.06 -11.28
C SER A 105 -6.56 -24.44 -12.55
N SER A 106 -6.05 -23.27 -12.94
CA SER A 106 -6.39 -22.57 -14.17
C SER A 106 -5.10 -22.19 -14.87
N ILE A 107 -4.35 -23.23 -15.25
CA ILE A 107 -3.37 -23.18 -16.31
C ILE A 107 -3.80 -24.28 -17.28
N ASN A 108 -4.58 -23.88 -18.28
CA ASN A 108 -4.67 -24.52 -19.59
C ASN A 108 -4.48 -23.40 -20.60
#